data_AF-A0A952K2A3-F1
#
_entry.id   AF-A0A952K2A3-F1
#
_cell.length_a   1.000
_cell.length_b   1.000
_cell.length_c   1.000
_cell.angle_alpha   90.00
_cell.angle_beta   90.00
_cell.angle_gamma   90.00
#
_symmetry.space_group_name_H-M   'P 1'
#
loop_
_entity.id
_entity.type
_entity.pdbx_description
1 polymer ?
#
loop_
_entity_poly.entity_id
_entity_poly.type
_entity_poly.pdbx_seq_one_letter_code
_entity_poly.pdbx_strand_id
1 'polypeptide(L)'
;DAAHGQLAAQLAVYLAPPGYGEMFSELGFLDLVQRARTGVKRFELAAAVPVELLDQVCALGSPEGIAKRLQAYHDAGADSVAIVPATAEDPCGAATLNAVALRYNANQEM
;
A
#
# COMPACT_ATOMS: atom_id res chain seq x y z
N ASP A 1 -7.69 3.62 11.22
CA ASP A 1 -6.89 3.31 12.43
C ASP A 1 -5.45 3.80 12.22
N ALA A 2 -4.52 3.53 13.15
CA ALA A 2 -3.15 4.02 13.09
C ALA A 2 -2.36 3.49 11.88
N ALA A 3 -2.62 2.24 11.46
CA ALA A 3 -2.02 1.65 10.26
C ALA A 3 -2.45 2.39 8.99
N HIS A 4 -3.76 2.63 8.82
CA HIS A 4 -4.26 3.44 7.69
C HIS A 4 -3.67 4.85 7.69
N GLY A 5 -3.51 5.47 8.87
CA GLY A 5 -2.87 6.78 9.00
C GLY A 5 -1.40 6.78 8.56
N GLN A 6 -0.63 5.75 8.93
CA GLN A 6 0.76 5.59 8.48
C GLN A 6 0.83 5.40 6.96
N LEU A 7 -0.01 4.52 6.40
CA LEU A 7 -0.05 4.24 4.96
C LEU A 7 -0.44 5.48 4.16
N ALA A 8 -1.45 6.22 4.60
CA ALA A 8 -1.85 7.48 3.99
C ALA A 8 -0.72 8.52 3.99
N ALA A 9 0.01 8.64 5.09
CA ALA A 9 1.14 9.56 5.20
C ALA A 9 2.31 9.17 4.27
N GLN A 10 2.57 7.87 4.10
CA GLN A 10 3.56 7.36 3.17
C GLN A 10 3.14 7.58 1.71
N LEU A 11 1.88 7.26 1.38
CA LEU A 11 1.31 7.44 0.04
C LEU A 11 1.32 8.90 -0.40
N ALA A 12 1.03 9.83 0.52
CA ALA A 12 0.97 11.26 0.22
C ALA A 12 2.25 11.82 -0.40
N VAL A 13 3.41 11.20 -0.17
CA VAL A 13 4.70 11.58 -0.77
C VAL A 13 4.71 11.35 -2.30
N TYR A 14 3.93 10.39 -2.78
CA TYR A 14 3.90 9.96 -4.18
C TYR A 14 2.78 10.61 -5.00
N LEU A 15 1.90 11.42 -4.40
CA LEU A 15 0.78 12.03 -5.12
C LEU A 15 1.22 13.05 -6.20
N ALA A 16 2.26 13.83 -5.93
CA ALA A 16 2.72 14.88 -6.84
C ALA A 16 3.72 14.41 -7.92
N PRO A 17 4.73 13.55 -7.60
CA PRO A 17 5.77 13.16 -8.54
C PRO A 17 5.25 12.65 -9.89
N PRO A 18 5.94 12.95 -11.01
CA PRO A 18 5.63 12.38 -12.32
C PRO A 18 5.67 10.84 -12.31
N GLY A 19 4.80 10.21 -13.07
CA GLY A 19 4.62 8.76 -13.13
C GLY A 19 3.65 8.27 -12.05
N TYR A 20 3.88 8.63 -10.79
CA TYR A 20 2.99 8.24 -9.70
C TYR A 20 1.67 9.02 -9.72
N GLY A 21 1.71 10.34 -9.91
CA GLY A 21 0.49 11.15 -9.97
C GLY A 21 -0.44 10.72 -11.11
N GLU A 22 0.11 10.33 -12.25
CA GLU A 22 -0.65 9.77 -13.37
C GLU A 22 -1.31 8.44 -12.99
N MET A 23 -0.56 7.51 -12.37
CA MET A 23 -1.12 6.26 -11.85
C MET A 23 -2.30 6.50 -10.90
N PHE A 24 -2.18 7.40 -9.92
CA PHE A 24 -3.29 7.73 -9.01
C PHE A 24 -4.47 8.40 -9.72
N SER A 25 -4.20 9.20 -10.77
CA SER A 25 -5.25 9.82 -11.57
C SER A 25 -6.04 8.78 -12.39
N GLU A 26 -5.36 7.79 -12.95
CA GLU A 26 -5.97 6.66 -13.68
C GLU A 26 -6.83 5.77 -12.76
N LEU A 27 -6.45 5.65 -11.48
CA LEU A 27 -7.26 5.00 -10.44
C LEU A 27 -8.47 5.85 -9.98
N GLY A 28 -8.65 7.06 -10.54
CA GLY A 28 -9.79 7.94 -10.28
C GLY A 28 -9.55 9.04 -9.24
N PHE A 29 -8.31 9.25 -8.79
CA PHE A 29 -7.98 10.19 -7.71
C PHE A 29 -7.31 11.48 -8.21
N LEU A 30 -7.71 11.97 -9.38
CA LEU A 30 -7.13 13.16 -10.03
C LEU A 30 -7.17 14.41 -9.12
N ASP A 31 -8.27 14.64 -8.39
CA ASP A 31 -8.38 15.81 -7.48
C ASP A 31 -7.27 15.80 -6.41
N LEU A 32 -7.00 14.64 -5.82
CA LEU A 32 -5.98 14.47 -4.80
C LEU A 32 -4.57 14.74 -5.37
N VAL A 33 -4.32 14.31 -6.61
CA VAL A 33 -3.07 14.57 -7.35
C VAL A 33 -2.93 16.06 -7.66
N GLN A 34 -3.98 16.72 -8.13
CA GLN A 34 -3.98 18.15 -8.41
C GLN A 34 -3.69 18.97 -7.15
N ARG A 35 -4.33 18.64 -6.03
CA ARG A 35 -4.05 19.27 -4.72
C ARG A 35 -2.59 19.08 -4.29
N ALA A 36 -2.01 17.91 -4.52
CA ALA A 36 -0.60 17.70 -4.22
C ALA A 36 0.31 18.56 -5.10
N ARG A 37 0.01 18.68 -6.40
CA ARG A 37 0.79 19.47 -7.36
C ARG A 37 0.65 20.98 -7.15
N THR A 38 -0.45 21.45 -6.57
CA THR A 38 -0.62 22.87 -6.19
C THR A 38 0.06 23.23 -4.86
N GLY A 39 0.66 22.25 -4.16
CA GLY A 39 1.46 22.50 -2.97
C GLY A 39 0.69 22.37 -1.64
N VAL A 40 -0.45 21.68 -1.62
CA VAL A 40 -1.13 21.36 -0.34
C VAL A 40 -0.18 20.59 0.58
N LYS A 41 -0.20 20.92 1.88
CA LYS A 41 0.72 20.34 2.85
C LYS A 41 0.51 18.83 2.97
N ARG A 42 1.62 18.08 3.11
CA ARG A 42 1.60 16.60 3.18
C ARG A 42 0.64 16.04 4.23
N PHE A 43 0.55 16.64 5.41
CA PHE A 43 -0.36 16.13 6.45
C PHE A 43 -1.84 16.32 6.09
N GLU A 44 -2.17 17.40 5.37
CA GLU A 44 -3.53 17.67 4.87
C GLU A 44 -3.88 16.70 3.74
N LEU A 45 -2.91 16.38 2.88
CA LEU A 45 -3.06 15.35 1.85
C LEU A 45 -3.27 13.98 2.48
N ALA A 46 -2.45 13.59 3.46
CA ALA A 46 -2.57 12.31 4.16
C ALA A 46 -3.95 12.16 4.82
N ALA A 47 -4.45 13.21 5.47
CA ALA A 47 -5.80 13.21 6.04
C ALA A 47 -6.92 13.11 4.99
N ALA A 48 -6.64 13.47 3.74
CA ALA A 48 -7.58 13.41 2.62
C ALA A 48 -7.45 12.13 1.78
N VAL A 49 -6.49 11.24 2.06
CA VAL A 49 -6.37 9.95 1.37
C VAL A 49 -7.56 9.07 1.77
N PRO A 50 -8.41 8.67 0.81
CA PRO A 50 -9.53 7.79 1.09
C PRO A 50 -9.05 6.34 1.31
N VAL A 51 -9.79 5.57 2.11
CA VAL A 51 -9.44 4.16 2.37
C VAL A 51 -9.52 3.33 1.09
N GLU A 52 -10.42 3.69 0.18
CA GLU A 52 -10.60 3.05 -1.11
C GLU A 52 -9.36 3.17 -2.00
N LEU A 53 -8.58 4.25 -1.85
CA LEU A 53 -7.29 4.38 -2.52
C LEU A 53 -6.27 3.41 -1.90
N LEU A 54 -6.23 3.34 -0.57
CA LEU A 54 -5.33 2.42 0.14
C LEU A 54 -5.63 0.96 -0.23
N ASP A 55 -6.90 0.57 -0.31
CA ASP A 55 -7.32 -0.78 -0.72
C ASP A 55 -6.91 -1.13 -2.16
N GLN A 56 -6.87 -0.14 -3.05
CA GLN A 56 -6.46 -0.35 -4.45
C GLN A 56 -4.96 -0.49 -4.65
N VAL A 57 -4.13 0.05 -3.76
CA VAL A 57 -2.67 0.11 -3.94
C VAL A 57 -1.91 -0.77 -2.96
N CYS A 58 -2.38 -0.89 -1.73
CA CYS A 58 -1.77 -1.71 -0.68
C CYS A 58 -2.30 -3.15 -0.71
N ALA A 59 -1.71 -4.00 0.13
CA ALA A 59 -2.25 -5.32 0.46
C ALA A 59 -2.83 -5.24 1.89
N LEU A 60 -4.14 -5.06 2.00
CA LEU A 60 -4.85 -4.85 3.27
C LEU A 60 -5.92 -5.93 3.50
N GLY A 61 -6.33 -6.09 4.75
CA GLY A 61 -7.41 -7.00 5.14
C GLY A 61 -6.92 -8.39 5.55
N SER A 62 -7.65 -9.42 5.12
CA SER A 62 -7.41 -10.80 5.57
C SER A 62 -6.13 -11.41 4.98
N PRO A 63 -5.58 -12.47 5.60
CA PRO A 63 -4.45 -13.22 5.03
C PRO A 63 -4.69 -13.69 3.59
N GLU A 64 -5.90 -14.12 3.25
CA GLU A 64 -6.28 -14.54 1.89
C GLU A 64 -6.28 -13.36 0.92
N GLY A 65 -6.79 -12.19 1.35
CA GLY A 65 -6.77 -10.97 0.55
C GLY A 65 -5.35 -10.50 0.25
N ILE A 66 -4.49 -10.51 1.26
CA ILE A 66 -3.06 -10.21 1.12
C ILE A 66 -2.39 -11.22 0.17
N ALA A 67 -2.62 -12.52 0.35
CA ALA A 67 -2.05 -13.55 -0.53
C ALA A 67 -2.49 -13.39 -1.99
N LYS A 68 -3.77 -13.09 -2.23
CA LYS A 68 -4.28 -12.81 -3.58
C LYS A 68 -3.59 -11.59 -4.20
N ARG A 69 -3.35 -10.55 -3.42
CA ARG A 69 -2.65 -9.34 -3.88
C ARG A 69 -1.18 -9.63 -4.23
N LEU A 70 -0.49 -10.43 -3.42
CA LEU A 70 0.88 -10.85 -3.71
C LEU A 70 0.95 -11.71 -4.98
N GLN A 71 0.01 -12.66 -5.15
CA GLN A 71 -0.07 -13.47 -6.38
C GLN A 71 -0.28 -12.61 -7.63
N ALA A 72 -1.10 -11.56 -7.54
CA ALA A 72 -1.31 -10.65 -8.68
C ALA A 72 -0.02 -9.96 -9.16
N TYR A 73 0.94 -9.68 -8.27
CA TYR A 73 2.25 -9.17 -8.68
C TYR A 73 3.06 -10.24 -9.43
N HIS A 74 3.04 -11.49 -8.97
CA HIS A 74 3.69 -12.60 -9.67
C HIS A 74 3.06 -12.88 -11.03
N ASP A 75 1.73 -12.86 -11.11
CA ASP A 75 0.99 -13.04 -12.38
C ASP A 75 1.30 -11.90 -13.37
N ALA A 76 1.63 -10.72 -12.88
CA ALA A 76 2.11 -9.58 -13.67
C ALA A 76 3.59 -9.67 -14.07
N GLY A 77 4.29 -10.74 -13.68
CA GLY A 77 5.67 -11.02 -14.07
C GLY A 77 6.73 -10.64 -13.03
N ALA A 78 6.36 -10.31 -11.79
CA ALA A 78 7.35 -10.08 -10.74
C ALA A 78 7.98 -11.41 -10.28
N ASP A 79 9.31 -11.50 -10.32
CA ASP A 79 10.03 -12.66 -9.76
C ASP A 79 10.10 -12.62 -8.22
N SER A 80 10.01 -11.43 -7.64
CA SER A 80 10.11 -11.20 -6.20
C SER A 80 9.26 -10.02 -5.79
N VAL A 81 8.57 -10.15 -4.64
CA VAL A 81 7.73 -9.10 -4.07
C VAL A 81 8.32 -8.66 -2.73
N ALA A 82 8.78 -7.41 -2.66
CA ALA A 82 9.25 -6.82 -1.42
C ALA A 82 8.05 -6.35 -0.57
N ILE A 83 8.09 -6.65 0.73
CA ILE A 83 6.99 -6.34 1.65
C ILE A 83 7.48 -5.34 2.68
N VAL A 84 6.74 -4.24 2.80
CA VAL A 84 6.96 -3.20 3.81
C VAL A 84 5.71 -3.14 4.67
N PRO A 85 5.69 -3.78 5.85
CA PRO A 85 4.52 -3.78 6.70
C PRO A 85 4.33 -2.40 7.35
N ALA A 86 3.07 -2.06 7.68
CA ALA A 86 2.81 -0.99 8.63
C ALA A 86 3.41 -1.37 10.00
N THR A 87 4.01 -0.38 10.66
CA THR A 87 4.66 -0.50 11.96
C THR A 87 4.04 0.44 13.00
N ALA A 88 2.94 1.13 12.65
CA ALA A 88 2.17 1.92 13.59
C ALA A 88 1.63 0.98 14.66
N GLU A 89 1.94 1.27 15.92
CA GLU A 89 1.54 0.48 17.09
C GLU A 89 2.12 -0.96 17.15
N ASP A 90 2.87 -1.40 16.13
CA ASP A 90 3.61 -2.67 16.10
C ASP A 90 5.10 -2.40 15.84
N PRO A 91 6.00 -2.67 16.79
CA PRO A 91 7.43 -2.42 16.65
C PRO A 91 8.09 -3.06 15.41
N CYS A 92 7.52 -4.13 14.84
CA CYS A 92 8.15 -4.88 13.73
C CYS A 92 7.22 -5.28 12.58
N GLY A 93 5.92 -4.94 12.60
CA GLY A 93 4.96 -5.46 11.62
C GLY A 93 4.90 -7.00 11.63
N ALA A 94 5.18 -7.61 12.77
CA ALA A 94 5.51 -9.03 12.90
C ALA A 94 4.32 -9.92 12.56
N ALA A 95 3.10 -9.51 12.91
CA ALA A 95 1.89 -10.27 12.59
C ALA A 95 1.70 -10.42 11.08
N THR A 96 1.87 -9.33 10.33
CA THR A 96 1.80 -9.30 8.87
C THR A 96 2.89 -10.16 8.25
N LEU A 97 4.14 -10.01 8.70
CA LEU A 97 5.26 -10.79 8.17
C LEU A 97 5.10 -12.28 8.48
N ASN A 98 4.64 -12.66 9.67
CA ASN A 98 4.38 -14.06 10.01
C ASN A 98 3.25 -14.66 9.17
N ALA A 99 2.16 -13.90 8.95
CA ALA A 99 1.05 -14.36 8.11
C ALA A 99 1.50 -14.64 6.67
N VAL A 100 2.34 -13.76 6.11
CA VAL A 100 2.93 -13.97 4.79
C VAL A 100 3.90 -15.16 4.81
N ALA A 101 4.83 -15.20 5.77
CA ALA A 101 5.85 -16.24 5.85
C ALA A 101 5.23 -17.63 5.97
N LEU A 102 4.21 -17.82 6.81
CA LEU A 102 3.50 -19.11 6.94
C LEU A 102 2.88 -19.56 5.61
N ARG A 103 2.35 -18.64 4.82
CA ARG A 103 1.72 -18.94 3.52
C ARG A 103 2.72 -19.38 2.45
N TYR A 104 3.92 -18.79 2.44
CA TYR A 104 4.99 -19.14 1.49
C TYR A 104 5.85 -20.32 1.98
N ASN A 105 6.05 -20.48 3.29
CA ASN A 105 6.79 -21.60 3.86
C ASN A 105 5.96 -22.90 3.89
N ALA A 106 4.63 -22.84 3.90
CA ALA A 106 3.78 -24.03 3.73
C ALA A 106 3.95 -24.70 2.35
N ASN A 107 4.56 -24.01 1.37
CA ASN A 107 4.92 -24.55 0.06
C ASN A 107 6.42 -24.91 -0.05
N GLN A 108 7.18 -24.84 1.05
CA GLN A 108 8.57 -25.31 1.14
C GLN A 108 8.60 -26.69 1.82
N GLU A 109 7.79 -27.64 1.34
CA GLU A 109 8.12 -29.05 1.48
C GLU A 109 8.85 -29.50 0.21
N MET A 110 10.17 -29.57 0.30
CA MET A 110 11.01 -30.53 -0.43
C MET A 110 12.08 -31.04 0.52
#